data_AF-A0A1B7LVU3-F1
#
_entry.id   AF-A0A1B7LVU3-F1
#
_cell.length_a   1.000
_cell.length_b   1.000
_cell.length_c   1.000
_cell.angle_alpha   90.00
_cell.angle_beta   90.00
_cell.angle_gamma   90.00
#
_symmetry.space_group_name_H-M   'P 1'
#
loop_
_entity.id
_entity.type
_entity.pdbx_description
1 polymer ?
#
loop_
_entity_poly.entity_id
_entity_poly.type
_entity_poly.pdbx_seq_one_letter_code
_entity_poly.pdbx_strand_id
1 'polypeptide(L)'
;MSNETPLAKKRRARKIFRVLGEVFPYAHAELDYTNAFELLVATVLSAQTTDIRVNAVTPALFERFPDAYAMAQASEVEVQELIRSTGFYKNKARALLGLSQALIEDHDGEVPGTLDELVKLPGVGRKTAFVVLGNVFGVPGITTDTHVIRLSNRFGWTDSTNPNVVERDIAALFEPKDYTEVSNRVIFLGRRVCHAKRPACGACPVAKWCPSAGIGEINPQAAKELLAYELAPGREHIHQALVNGATRAELRADGYIWEI
;
A
#
# COMPACT_ATOMS: atom_id res chain seq x y z
N MET A 1 -24.73 -12.16 11.60
CA MET A 1 -24.93 -10.78 11.09
C MET A 1 -25.34 -9.94 12.28
N SER A 2 -24.45 -9.06 12.77
CA SER A 2 -24.70 -8.28 13.99
C SER A 2 -25.80 -7.26 13.72
N ASN A 3 -26.74 -7.12 14.66
CA ASN A 3 -27.75 -6.05 14.72
C ASN A 3 -27.13 -4.66 14.97
N GLU A 4 -25.95 -4.40 14.40
CA GLU A 4 -25.21 -3.15 14.59
C GLU A 4 -25.84 -2.04 13.74
N THR A 5 -26.20 -0.93 14.37
CA THR A 5 -26.73 0.24 13.65
C THR A 5 -25.62 0.90 12.80
N PRO A 6 -25.96 1.62 11.72
CA PRO A 6 -24.97 2.34 10.91
C PRO A 6 -24.09 3.29 11.73
N LEU A 7 -24.66 3.96 12.74
CA LEU A 7 -23.91 4.84 13.63
C LEU A 7 -22.92 4.07 14.51
N ALA A 8 -23.30 2.90 15.03
CA ALA A 8 -22.41 2.04 15.79
C ALA A 8 -21.25 1.54 14.92
N LYS A 9 -21.53 1.09 13.68
CA LYS A 9 -20.51 0.70 12.69
C LYS A 9 -19.52 1.84 12.44
N LYS A 10 -20.01 3.06 12.20
CA LYS A 10 -19.17 4.25 11.99
C LYS A 10 -18.29 4.58 13.20
N ARG A 11 -18.83 4.53 14.42
CA ARG A 11 -18.07 4.74 15.66
C ARG A 11 -16.97 3.68 15.83
N ARG A 12 -17.30 2.41 15.56
CA ARG A 12 -16.35 1.30 15.65
C ARG A 12 -15.24 1.41 14.61
N ALA A 13 -15.57 1.72 13.36
CA ALA A 13 -14.60 1.97 12.29
C ALA A 13 -13.62 3.10 12.65
N ARG A 14 -14.13 4.23 13.16
CA ARG A 14 -13.30 5.35 13.63
C ARG A 14 -12.44 5.00 14.85
N LYS A 15 -12.92 4.11 15.73
CA LYS A 15 -12.11 3.61 16.85
C LYS A 15 -10.96 2.72 16.38
N ILE A 16 -11.21 1.81 15.43
CA ILE A 16 -10.17 1.01 14.77
C ILE A 16 -9.14 1.93 14.13
N PHE A 17 -9.57 2.89 13.31
CA PHE A 17 -8.68 3.84 12.63
C PHE A 17 -7.77 4.63 13.59
N ARG A 18 -8.31 5.11 14.71
CA ARG A 18 -7.51 5.81 15.74
C ARG A 18 -6.44 4.90 16.34
N VAL A 19 -6.82 3.69 16.77
CA VAL A 19 -5.86 2.75 17.38
C VAL A 19 -4.78 2.34 16.39
N LEU A 20 -5.14 2.13 15.12
CA LEU A 20 -4.13 1.86 14.10
C LEU A 20 -3.19 3.04 13.85
N GLY A 21 -3.65 4.29 14.04
CA GLY A 21 -2.79 5.47 13.98
C GLY A 21 -1.83 5.59 15.17
N GLU A 22 -2.23 5.09 16.34
CA GLU A 22 -1.35 5.01 17.53
C GLU A 22 -0.28 3.92 17.35
N VAL A 23 -0.64 2.78 16.73
CA VAL A 23 0.27 1.65 16.50
C VAL A 23 1.18 1.86 15.29
N PHE A 24 0.67 2.49 14.23
CA PHE A 24 1.40 2.75 12.99
C PHE A 24 1.37 4.26 12.65
N PRO A 25 1.98 5.13 13.50
CA PRO A 25 2.01 6.56 13.22
C PRO A 25 2.84 6.90 11.97
N TYR A 26 3.69 5.97 11.54
CA TYR A 26 4.53 6.04 10.36
C TYR A 26 3.93 5.29 9.16
N ALA A 27 2.64 4.98 9.12
CA ALA A 27 2.04 4.26 8.00
C ALA A 27 2.00 5.12 6.72
N HIS A 28 2.75 4.72 5.68
CA HIS A 28 2.80 5.38 4.37
C HIS A 28 2.98 4.34 3.25
N ALA A 29 2.95 4.76 1.98
CA ALA A 29 3.29 3.85 0.88
C ALA A 29 4.73 3.35 1.04
N GLU A 30 4.94 2.03 1.11
CA GLU A 30 6.23 1.41 1.43
C GLU A 30 7.19 1.32 0.22
N LEU A 31 6.93 2.08 -0.84
CA LEU A 31 7.76 2.19 -2.05
C LEU A 31 8.73 3.35 -1.92
N ASP A 32 9.98 3.17 -2.36
CA ASP A 32 11.00 4.22 -2.35
C ASP A 32 10.88 5.09 -3.63
N TYR A 33 10.74 6.41 -3.46
CA TYR A 33 10.64 7.39 -4.55
C TYR A 33 11.04 8.79 -4.08
N THR A 34 11.44 9.65 -5.01
CA THR A 34 11.81 11.06 -4.78
C THR A 34 10.87 12.05 -5.47
N ASN A 35 10.09 11.59 -6.45
CA ASN A 35 9.18 12.42 -7.25
C ASN A 35 7.93 11.64 -7.73
N ALA A 36 7.02 12.35 -8.40
CA ALA A 36 5.74 11.82 -8.86
C ALA A 36 5.91 10.67 -9.89
N PHE A 37 6.84 10.82 -10.82
CA PHE A 37 7.11 9.85 -11.88
C PHE A 37 7.65 8.53 -11.29
N GLU A 38 8.62 8.62 -10.38
CA GLU A 38 9.16 7.46 -9.69
C GLU A 38 8.08 6.70 -8.92
N LEU A 39 7.20 7.39 -8.16
CA LEU A 39 6.12 6.71 -7.45
C LEU A 39 5.14 6.03 -8.42
N LEU A 40 4.80 6.69 -9.54
CA LEU A 40 3.92 6.13 -10.55
C LEU A 40 4.51 4.83 -11.13
N VAL A 41 5.77 4.87 -11.57
CA VAL A 41 6.49 3.70 -12.10
C VAL A 41 6.60 2.60 -11.04
N ALA A 42 7.02 2.93 -9.82
CA ALA A 42 7.14 1.97 -8.73
C ALA A 42 5.79 1.30 -8.39
N THR A 43 4.69 2.06 -8.44
CA THR A 43 3.35 1.52 -8.16
C THR A 43 2.86 0.59 -9.27
N VAL A 44 3.15 0.90 -10.54
CA VAL A 44 2.87 -0.02 -11.67
C VAL A 44 3.70 -1.29 -11.54
N LEU A 45 4.98 -1.17 -11.17
CA LEU A 45 5.85 -2.32 -10.90
C LEU A 45 5.35 -3.17 -9.74
N SER A 46 4.75 -2.55 -8.71
CA SER A 46 4.20 -3.20 -7.51
C SER A 46 3.04 -4.16 -7.77
N ALA A 47 2.41 -4.09 -8.94
CA ALA A 47 1.38 -5.04 -9.34
C ALA A 47 1.89 -6.50 -9.25
N GLN A 48 1.29 -7.28 -8.35
CA GLN A 48 1.60 -8.69 -8.09
C GLN A 48 3.08 -8.95 -7.77
N THR A 49 3.72 -8.03 -7.05
CA THR A 49 5.07 -8.20 -6.51
C THR A 49 5.16 -7.54 -5.13
N THR A 50 6.27 -7.72 -4.42
CA THR A 50 6.47 -7.11 -3.11
C THR A 50 7.15 -5.75 -3.25
N ASP A 51 6.83 -4.82 -2.36
CA ASP A 51 7.47 -3.49 -2.34
C ASP A 51 8.99 -3.62 -2.11
N ILE A 52 9.43 -4.61 -1.32
CA ILE A 52 10.87 -4.95 -1.16
C ILE A 52 11.52 -5.26 -2.51
N ARG A 53 10.85 -6.06 -3.36
CA ARG A 53 11.37 -6.42 -4.68
C ARG A 53 11.40 -5.22 -5.63
N VAL A 54 10.38 -4.35 -5.57
CA VAL A 54 10.35 -3.11 -6.36
C VAL A 54 11.49 -2.20 -5.94
N ASN A 55 11.64 -1.95 -4.65
CA ASN A 55 12.67 -1.07 -4.09
C ASN A 55 14.10 -1.59 -4.33
N ALA A 56 14.28 -2.88 -4.59
CA ALA A 56 15.57 -3.45 -4.99
C ALA A 56 15.93 -3.18 -6.46
N VAL A 57 14.94 -2.97 -7.35
CA VAL A 57 15.18 -2.76 -8.78
C VAL A 57 15.08 -1.29 -9.20
N THR A 58 14.28 -0.50 -8.49
CA THR A 58 14.03 0.91 -8.85
C THR A 58 15.26 1.81 -8.81
N PRO A 59 16.28 1.63 -7.94
CA PRO A 59 17.46 2.51 -7.97
C PRO A 59 18.19 2.49 -9.32
N ALA A 60 18.50 1.30 -9.84
CA ALA A 60 19.15 1.16 -11.15
C ALA A 60 18.23 1.59 -12.30
N LEU A 61 16.92 1.35 -12.18
CA LEU A 61 15.94 1.78 -13.17
C LEU A 61 15.86 3.30 -13.26
N PHE A 62 15.80 4.00 -12.13
CA PHE A 62 15.66 5.47 -12.07
C PHE A 62 16.97 6.19 -12.33
N GLU A 63 18.12 5.60 -11.99
CA GLU A 63 19.41 6.11 -12.45
C GLU A 63 19.50 6.09 -13.98
N ARG A 64 18.99 5.03 -14.61
CA ARG A 64 19.00 4.88 -16.07
C ARG A 64 17.93 5.71 -16.78
N PHE A 65 16.73 5.79 -16.18
CA PHE A 65 15.55 6.45 -16.74
C PHE A 65 14.89 7.34 -15.66
N PRO A 66 15.44 8.54 -15.41
CA PRO A 66 15.03 9.40 -14.30
C PRO A 66 13.66 10.07 -14.51
N ASP A 67 13.19 10.18 -15.74
CA ASP A 67 11.95 10.87 -16.10
C ASP A 67 11.18 10.17 -17.23
N ALA A 68 10.00 10.71 -17.56
CA ALA A 68 9.16 10.19 -18.63
C ALA A 68 9.86 10.24 -20.01
N TYR A 69 10.63 11.28 -20.30
CA TYR A 69 11.36 11.44 -21.57
C TYR A 69 12.41 10.35 -21.76
N ALA A 70 13.23 10.09 -20.74
CA ALA A 70 14.26 9.06 -20.77
C ALA A 70 13.64 7.65 -20.87
N MET A 71 12.58 7.38 -20.10
CA MET A 71 11.91 6.09 -20.13
C MET A 71 11.20 5.83 -21.46
N ALA A 72 10.55 6.82 -22.07
CA ALA A 72 9.87 6.67 -23.35
C ALA A 72 10.83 6.32 -24.51
N GLN A 73 12.09 6.76 -24.43
CA GLN A 73 13.14 6.46 -25.40
C GLN A 73 13.86 5.13 -25.13
N ALA A 74 13.58 4.48 -23.99
CA ALA A 74 14.23 3.24 -23.61
C ALA A 74 13.87 2.09 -24.56
N SER A 75 14.82 1.18 -24.78
CA SER A 75 14.49 -0.07 -25.46
C SER A 75 13.70 -0.99 -24.52
N GLU A 76 12.67 -1.67 -25.04
CA GLU A 76 11.86 -2.58 -24.23
C GLU A 76 12.72 -3.68 -23.57
N VAL A 77 13.73 -4.19 -24.28
CA VAL A 77 14.65 -5.22 -23.78
C VAL A 77 15.44 -4.71 -22.58
N GLU A 78 15.97 -3.48 -22.63
CA GLU A 78 16.71 -2.90 -21.51
C GLU A 78 15.83 -2.72 -20.27
N VAL A 79 14.61 -2.23 -20.44
CA VAL A 79 13.64 -2.09 -19.33
C VAL A 79 13.28 -3.47 -18.76
N GLN A 80 13.01 -4.45 -19.62
CA GLN A 80 12.71 -5.83 -19.22
C GLN A 80 13.83 -6.42 -18.35
N GLU A 81 15.09 -6.15 -18.70
CA GLU A 81 16.25 -6.72 -18.03
C GLU A 81 16.41 -6.16 -16.62
N LEU A 82 16.23 -4.84 -16.46
CA LEU A 82 16.27 -4.16 -15.16
C LEU A 82 15.15 -4.63 -14.23
N ILE A 83 13.92 -4.83 -14.76
CA ILE A 83 12.75 -5.16 -13.95
C ILE A 83 12.41 -6.66 -13.93
N ARG A 84 13.26 -7.51 -14.53
CA ARG A 84 13.00 -8.96 -14.74
C ARG A 84 12.54 -9.68 -13.47
N SER A 85 13.13 -9.30 -12.34
CA SER A 85 12.87 -9.92 -11.04
C SER A 85 11.52 -9.53 -10.40
N THR A 86 10.78 -8.58 -10.98
CA THR A 86 9.47 -8.14 -10.46
C THR A 86 8.30 -9.03 -10.89
N GLY A 87 8.53 -10.02 -11.77
CA GLY A 87 7.47 -10.86 -12.34
C GLY A 87 6.55 -10.10 -13.31
N PHE A 88 5.97 -10.79 -14.29
CA PHE A 88 5.20 -10.17 -15.40
C PHE A 88 5.95 -9.01 -16.11
N TYR A 89 7.28 -9.05 -16.09
CA TYR A 89 8.15 -7.95 -16.47
C TYR A 89 7.94 -7.49 -17.92
N LYS A 90 7.60 -8.38 -18.85
CA LYS A 90 7.27 -8.02 -20.24
C LYS A 90 6.06 -7.10 -20.34
N ASN A 91 5.00 -7.39 -19.58
CA ASN A 91 3.80 -6.57 -19.57
C ASN A 91 4.05 -5.26 -18.83
N LYS A 92 4.82 -5.30 -17.74
CA LYS A 92 5.22 -4.12 -16.99
C LYS A 92 6.08 -3.19 -17.84
N ALA A 93 7.09 -3.70 -18.54
CA ALA A 93 7.94 -2.92 -19.43
C ALA A 93 7.12 -2.18 -20.49
N ARG A 94 6.23 -2.88 -21.19
CA ARG A 94 5.31 -2.25 -22.16
C ARG A 94 4.41 -1.19 -21.52
N ALA A 95 3.93 -1.43 -20.31
CA ALA A 95 3.15 -0.43 -19.57
C ALA A 95 3.99 0.80 -19.20
N LEU A 96 5.24 0.63 -18.74
CA LEU A 96 6.14 1.73 -18.41
C LEU A 96 6.50 2.57 -19.64
N LEU A 97 6.84 1.94 -20.76
CA LEU A 97 7.09 2.65 -22.00
C LEU A 97 5.84 3.40 -22.48
N GLY A 98 4.69 2.72 -22.48
CA GLY A 98 3.43 3.30 -22.92
C GLY A 98 2.94 4.44 -22.03
N LEU A 99 3.07 4.33 -20.70
CA LEU A 99 2.70 5.42 -19.80
C LEU A 99 3.65 6.60 -19.94
N SER A 100 4.94 6.37 -20.10
CA SER A 100 5.91 7.45 -20.34
C SER A 100 5.64 8.18 -21.64
N GLN A 101 5.28 7.46 -22.71
CA GLN A 101 4.87 8.08 -23.98
C GLN A 101 3.59 8.92 -23.81
N ALA A 102 2.57 8.38 -23.14
CA ALA A 102 1.32 9.11 -22.88
C ALA A 102 1.54 10.37 -22.02
N LEU A 103 2.44 10.33 -21.04
CA LEU A 103 2.80 11.50 -20.25
C LEU A 103 3.41 12.60 -21.13
N ILE A 104 4.27 12.24 -22.08
CA ILE A 104 4.88 13.22 -23.01
C ILE A 104 3.83 13.82 -23.94
N GLU A 105 2.97 12.98 -24.52
CA GLU A 105 2.00 13.39 -25.53
C GLU A 105 0.87 14.26 -24.95
N ASP A 106 0.34 13.87 -23.79
CA ASP A 106 -0.88 14.47 -23.22
C ASP A 106 -0.60 15.41 -22.04
N HIS A 107 0.59 15.34 -21.44
CA HIS A 107 0.89 15.99 -20.15
C HIS A 107 2.29 16.62 -20.06
N ASP A 108 2.97 16.87 -21.18
CA ASP A 108 4.32 17.49 -21.22
C ASP A 108 5.35 16.79 -20.32
N GLY A 109 5.25 15.46 -20.20
CA GLY A 109 6.14 14.63 -19.38
C GLY A 109 5.83 14.63 -17.89
N GLU A 110 4.83 15.38 -17.44
CA GLU A 110 4.46 15.53 -16.03
C GLU A 110 3.33 14.58 -15.62
N VAL A 111 3.40 14.06 -14.39
CA VAL A 111 2.35 13.19 -13.87
C VAL A 111 1.10 14.02 -13.53
N PRO A 112 -0.08 13.71 -14.09
CA PRO A 112 -1.28 14.50 -13.85
C PRO A 112 -1.81 14.34 -12.42
N GLY A 113 -2.33 15.43 -11.86
CA GLY A 113 -2.84 15.52 -10.49
C GLY A 113 -4.31 15.13 -10.31
N THR A 114 -4.93 14.47 -11.31
CA THR A 114 -6.35 14.07 -11.26
C THR A 114 -6.56 12.58 -11.54
N LEU A 115 -7.62 12.02 -10.95
CA LEU A 115 -7.97 10.62 -11.11
C LEU A 115 -8.30 10.27 -12.57
N ASP A 116 -9.11 11.11 -13.23
CA ASP A 116 -9.61 10.87 -14.58
C ASP A 116 -8.50 10.89 -15.63
N GLU A 117 -7.43 11.64 -15.40
CA GLU A 117 -6.24 11.65 -16.26
C GLU A 117 -5.35 10.44 -15.96
N LEU A 118 -5.04 10.18 -14.69
CA LEU A 118 -4.17 9.06 -14.30
C LEU A 118 -4.69 7.71 -14.80
N VAL A 119 -6.00 7.44 -14.72
CA VAL A 119 -6.57 6.15 -15.16
C VAL A 119 -6.58 5.94 -16.68
N LYS A 120 -6.27 6.98 -17.47
CA LYS A 120 -6.07 6.84 -18.92
C LYS A 120 -4.67 6.33 -19.26
N LEU A 121 -3.72 6.47 -18.35
CA LEU A 121 -2.34 6.03 -18.57
C LEU A 121 -2.26 4.49 -18.62
N PRO A 122 -1.52 3.92 -19.59
CA PRO A 122 -1.29 2.48 -19.67
C PRO A 122 -0.79 1.85 -18.36
N GLY A 123 -1.46 0.79 -17.90
CA GLY A 123 -1.10 0.09 -16.67
C GLY A 123 -1.55 0.78 -15.36
N VAL A 124 -2.24 1.92 -15.44
CA VAL A 124 -2.72 2.68 -14.29
C VAL A 124 -4.23 2.45 -14.10
N GLY A 125 -4.58 1.71 -13.06
CA GLY A 125 -5.97 1.61 -12.59
C GLY A 125 -6.26 2.58 -11.44
N ARG A 126 -7.53 2.66 -11.01
CA ARG A 126 -7.95 3.51 -9.87
C ARG A 126 -7.09 3.36 -8.62
N LYS A 127 -6.72 2.11 -8.26
CA LYS A 127 -5.85 1.84 -7.10
C LYS A 127 -4.48 2.53 -7.26
N THR A 128 -3.84 2.35 -8.40
CA THR A 128 -2.55 2.98 -8.72
C THR A 128 -2.67 4.50 -8.69
N ALA A 129 -3.71 5.05 -9.31
CA ALA A 129 -3.96 6.48 -9.33
C ALA A 129 -4.11 7.05 -7.90
N PHE A 130 -4.90 6.41 -7.02
CA PHE A 130 -5.06 6.88 -5.64
C PHE A 130 -3.79 6.78 -4.80
N VAL A 131 -2.91 5.80 -5.05
CA VAL A 131 -1.59 5.77 -4.40
C VAL A 131 -0.80 7.02 -4.77
N VAL A 132 -0.75 7.38 -6.05
CA VAL A 132 -0.02 8.56 -6.51
C VAL A 132 -0.65 9.85 -6.00
N LEU A 133 -1.96 10.02 -6.20
CA LEU A 133 -2.72 11.18 -5.75
C LEU A 133 -2.58 11.44 -4.24
N GLY A 134 -2.72 10.39 -3.44
CA GLY A 134 -2.68 10.51 -1.98
C GLY A 134 -1.30 10.85 -1.43
N ASN A 135 -0.23 10.30 -2.02
CA ASN A 135 1.12 10.44 -1.48
C ASN A 135 1.90 11.63 -2.08
N VAL A 136 1.61 12.01 -3.33
CA VAL A 136 2.35 13.09 -4.03
C VAL A 136 1.55 14.39 -4.06
N PHE A 137 0.26 14.30 -4.40
CA PHE A 137 -0.57 15.49 -4.63
C PHE A 137 -1.44 15.86 -3.41
N GLY A 138 -1.41 15.07 -2.34
CA GLY A 138 -2.26 15.27 -1.16
C GLY A 138 -3.76 15.13 -1.46
N VAL A 139 -4.13 14.53 -2.60
CA VAL A 139 -5.52 14.32 -3.02
C VAL A 139 -6.01 13.00 -2.40
N PRO A 140 -6.94 13.03 -1.43
CA PRO A 140 -7.25 11.83 -0.67
C PRO A 140 -7.95 10.75 -1.50
N GLY A 141 -7.57 9.49 -1.27
CA GLY A 141 -8.10 8.35 -2.00
C GLY A 141 -8.10 7.05 -1.19
N ILE A 142 -9.06 6.18 -1.45
CA ILE A 142 -9.12 4.86 -0.82
C ILE A 142 -8.52 3.83 -1.76
N THR A 143 -7.37 3.27 -1.40
CA THR A 143 -6.66 2.29 -2.24
C THR A 143 -7.17 0.89 -1.95
N THR A 144 -8.20 0.44 -2.67
CA THR A 144 -8.84 -0.87 -2.47
C THR A 144 -8.00 -2.02 -3.01
N ASP A 145 -6.91 -2.34 -2.33
CA ASP A 145 -6.07 -3.51 -2.61
C ASP A 145 -6.58 -4.77 -1.90
N THR A 146 -5.83 -5.87 -2.04
CA THR A 146 -6.20 -7.15 -1.41
C THR A 146 -6.20 -7.10 0.12
N HIS A 147 -5.45 -6.20 0.75
CA HIS A 147 -5.47 -6.00 2.19
C HIS A 147 -6.71 -5.19 2.60
N VAL A 148 -6.96 -4.05 1.96
CA VAL A 148 -8.12 -3.20 2.25
C VAL A 148 -9.43 -3.94 2.01
N ILE A 149 -9.56 -4.68 0.91
CA ILE A 149 -10.74 -5.50 0.64
C ILE A 149 -10.93 -6.56 1.74
N ARG A 150 -9.88 -7.34 2.03
CA ARG A 150 -9.95 -8.41 3.04
C ARG A 150 -10.29 -7.89 4.43
N LEU A 151 -9.60 -6.84 4.87
CA LEU A 151 -9.74 -6.32 6.23
C LEU A 151 -11.03 -5.54 6.39
N SER A 152 -11.51 -4.83 5.36
CA SER A 152 -12.82 -4.17 5.42
C SER A 152 -13.95 -5.19 5.60
N ASN A 153 -13.85 -6.36 4.96
CA ASN A 153 -14.77 -7.47 5.21
C ASN A 153 -14.62 -8.02 6.64
N ARG A 154 -13.40 -8.27 7.13
CA ARG A 154 -13.15 -8.73 8.52
C ARG A 154 -13.61 -7.74 9.59
N PHE A 155 -13.53 -6.45 9.29
CA PHE A 155 -14.03 -5.39 10.17
C PHE A 155 -15.55 -5.19 10.04
N GLY A 156 -16.22 -5.86 9.11
CA GLY A 156 -17.64 -5.64 8.82
C GLY A 156 -17.93 -4.22 8.34
N TRP A 157 -16.98 -3.57 7.67
CA TRP A 157 -17.19 -2.27 7.03
C TRP A 157 -18.01 -2.42 5.75
N THR A 158 -17.80 -3.53 5.05
CA THR A 158 -18.49 -3.92 3.81
C THR A 158 -18.67 -5.45 3.81
N ASP A 159 -19.63 -5.93 3.02
CA ASP A 159 -19.85 -7.36 2.74
C ASP A 159 -19.51 -7.70 1.27
N SER A 160 -18.87 -6.77 0.55
CA SER A 160 -18.50 -6.93 -0.85
C SER A 160 -17.00 -7.14 -1.03
N THR A 161 -16.63 -7.88 -2.07
CA THR A 161 -15.25 -7.97 -2.57
C THR A 161 -15.02 -7.13 -3.82
N ASN A 162 -16.06 -6.45 -4.34
CA ASN A 162 -15.94 -5.56 -5.48
C ASN A 162 -15.22 -4.26 -5.06
N PRO A 163 -14.07 -3.90 -5.66
CA PRO A 163 -13.28 -2.73 -5.27
C PRO A 163 -14.09 -1.42 -5.20
N ASN A 164 -14.94 -1.15 -6.19
CA ASN A 164 -15.73 0.08 -6.23
C ASN A 164 -16.79 0.15 -5.11
N VAL A 165 -17.35 -1.01 -4.74
CA VAL A 165 -18.29 -1.10 -3.61
C VAL A 165 -17.56 -0.90 -2.29
N VAL A 166 -16.40 -1.55 -2.13
CA VAL A 166 -15.55 -1.40 -0.94
C VAL A 166 -15.12 0.05 -0.75
N GLU A 167 -14.68 0.73 -1.83
CA GLU A 167 -14.31 2.15 -1.83
C GLU A 167 -15.44 3.01 -1.28
N ARG A 168 -16.65 2.88 -1.85
CA ARG A 168 -17.84 3.63 -1.42
C ARG A 168 -18.25 3.35 0.02
N ASP A 169 -18.22 2.08 0.43
CA ASP A 169 -18.65 1.68 1.77
C ASP A 169 -17.68 2.21 2.84
N ILE A 170 -16.37 2.20 2.57
CA ILE A 170 -15.36 2.82 3.43
C ILE A 170 -15.54 4.35 3.43
N ALA A 171 -15.76 4.96 2.27
CA ALA A 171 -15.96 6.41 2.14
C ALA A 171 -17.13 6.93 3.00
N ALA A 172 -18.18 6.12 3.21
CA ALA A 172 -19.31 6.48 4.08
C ALA A 172 -18.96 6.51 5.59
N LEU A 173 -17.87 5.85 6.00
CA LEU A 173 -17.46 5.72 7.41
C LEU A 173 -16.48 6.83 7.85
N PHE A 174 -15.68 7.34 6.92
CA PHE A 174 -14.56 8.26 7.18
C PHE A 174 -14.75 9.61 6.46
N GLU A 175 -14.04 10.64 6.91
CA GLU A 175 -14.01 11.92 6.21
C GLU A 175 -12.98 11.85 5.06
N PRO A 176 -13.17 12.58 3.95
CA PRO A 176 -12.27 12.52 2.80
C PRO A 176 -10.79 12.70 3.15
N LYS A 177 -10.47 13.66 4.02
CA LYS A 177 -9.10 13.92 4.48
C LYS A 177 -8.38 12.70 5.10
N ASP A 178 -9.13 11.70 5.58
CA ASP A 178 -8.59 10.52 6.24
C ASP A 178 -8.43 9.32 5.28
N TYR A 179 -8.88 9.41 4.02
CA TYR A 179 -8.99 8.26 3.11
C TYR A 179 -7.65 7.55 2.84
N THR A 180 -6.61 8.33 2.55
CA THR A 180 -5.25 7.80 2.31
C THR A 180 -4.72 7.10 3.56
N GLU A 181 -4.86 7.75 4.71
CA GLU A 181 -4.40 7.22 6.01
C GLU A 181 -5.16 5.96 6.44
N VAL A 182 -6.48 5.90 6.20
CA VAL A 182 -7.27 4.70 6.44
C VAL A 182 -6.69 3.54 5.63
N SER A 183 -6.40 3.77 4.35
CA SER A 183 -5.84 2.75 3.48
C SER A 183 -4.45 2.28 3.96
N ASN A 184 -3.53 3.22 4.21
CA ASN A 184 -2.18 2.92 4.68
C ASN A 184 -2.19 2.09 5.97
N ARG A 185 -2.96 2.53 6.98
CA ARG A 185 -3.05 1.84 8.27
C ARG A 185 -3.66 0.46 8.18
N VAL A 186 -4.67 0.28 7.33
CA VAL A 186 -5.30 -1.03 7.08
C VAL A 186 -4.33 -1.95 6.35
N ILE A 187 -3.60 -1.46 5.34
CA ILE A 187 -2.55 -2.21 4.65
C ILE A 187 -1.47 -2.65 5.63
N PHE A 188 -1.00 -1.75 6.51
CA PHE A 188 -0.01 -2.05 7.53
C PHE A 188 -0.45 -3.17 8.45
N LEU A 189 -1.66 -3.08 9.02
CA LEU A 189 -2.21 -4.16 9.83
C LEU A 189 -2.30 -5.47 9.03
N GLY A 190 -2.75 -5.39 7.77
CA GLY A 190 -2.93 -6.54 6.90
C GLY A 190 -1.62 -7.26 6.53
N ARG A 191 -0.50 -6.55 6.52
CA ARG A 191 0.84 -7.08 6.24
C ARG A 191 1.54 -7.61 7.49
N ARG A 192 1.31 -6.99 8.65
CA ARG A 192 2.05 -7.26 9.89
C ARG A 192 1.35 -8.20 10.86
N VAL A 193 0.02 -8.23 10.85
CA VAL A 193 -0.79 -8.86 11.90
C VAL A 193 -1.92 -9.72 11.31
N CYS A 194 -2.73 -9.13 10.43
CA CYS A 194 -3.98 -9.71 9.94
C CYS A 194 -3.76 -10.48 8.63
N HIS A 195 -2.87 -11.47 8.68
CA HIS A 195 -2.49 -12.31 7.53
C HIS A 195 -3.67 -12.98 6.84
N ALA A 196 -3.53 -13.26 5.55
CA ALA A 196 -4.61 -13.82 4.74
C ALA A 196 -5.06 -15.20 5.25
N LYS A 197 -4.11 -16.12 5.50
CA LYS A 197 -4.40 -17.50 5.91
C LYS A 197 -4.57 -17.67 7.43
N ARG A 198 -3.63 -17.16 8.23
CA ARG A 198 -3.62 -17.31 9.70
C ARG A 198 -3.36 -15.97 10.39
N PRO A 199 -4.39 -15.12 10.60
CA PRO A 199 -4.21 -13.84 11.26
C PRO A 199 -3.85 -14.00 12.74
N ALA A 200 -3.02 -13.10 13.27
CA ALA A 200 -2.57 -13.07 14.65
C ALA A 200 -3.61 -12.40 15.59
N CYS A 201 -4.82 -12.95 15.68
CA CYS A 201 -5.93 -12.33 16.42
C CYS A 201 -5.60 -12.07 17.90
N GLY A 202 -4.88 -12.97 18.57
CA GLY A 202 -4.47 -12.85 19.97
C GLY A 202 -3.45 -11.74 20.25
N ALA A 203 -2.77 -11.24 19.21
CA ALA A 203 -1.82 -10.13 19.28
C ALA A 203 -2.32 -8.87 18.53
N CYS A 204 -3.56 -8.89 18.01
CA CYS A 204 -4.07 -7.82 17.17
C CYS A 204 -4.53 -6.61 18.02
N PRO A 205 -4.02 -5.39 17.75
CA PRO A 205 -4.30 -4.21 18.58
C PRO A 205 -5.76 -3.77 18.53
N VAL A 206 -6.49 -4.20 17.49
CA VAL A 206 -7.90 -3.84 17.27
C VAL A 206 -8.86 -5.01 17.47
N ALA A 207 -8.39 -6.15 18.00
CA ALA A 207 -9.21 -7.36 18.19
C ALA A 207 -10.49 -7.08 18.98
N LYS A 208 -10.42 -6.22 20.02
CA LYS A 208 -11.57 -5.82 20.85
C LYS A 208 -12.74 -5.22 20.05
N TRP A 209 -12.48 -4.60 18.89
CA TRP A 209 -13.48 -3.96 18.04
C TRP A 209 -13.71 -4.69 16.71
N CYS A 210 -13.05 -5.83 16.50
CA CYS A 210 -13.09 -6.57 15.25
C CYS A 210 -14.18 -7.66 15.30
N PRO A 211 -15.22 -7.61 14.45
CA PRO A 211 -16.27 -8.63 14.40
C PRO A 211 -15.73 -10.01 14.00
N SER A 212 -14.63 -10.06 13.25
CA SER A 212 -13.93 -11.31 12.90
C SER A 212 -12.79 -11.67 13.85
N ALA A 213 -12.68 -11.06 15.03
CA ALA A 213 -11.71 -11.53 16.03
C ALA A 213 -11.99 -13.01 16.35
N GLY A 214 -10.95 -13.85 16.32
CA GLY A 214 -11.08 -15.29 16.59
C GLY A 214 -10.98 -16.21 15.36
N ILE A 215 -10.96 -15.66 14.13
CA ILE A 215 -10.80 -16.48 12.91
C ILE A 215 -9.37 -17.02 12.68
N GLY A 216 -8.42 -16.64 13.53
CA GLY A 216 -7.01 -17.02 13.43
C GLY A 216 -6.44 -17.44 14.77
N GLU A 217 -5.15 -17.23 14.99
CA GLU A 217 -4.51 -17.59 16.25
C GLU A 217 -4.96 -16.65 17.37
N ILE A 218 -5.55 -17.19 18.44
CA ILE A 218 -6.10 -16.43 19.57
C ILE A 218 -5.22 -16.49 20.81
N ASN A 219 -4.34 -17.48 20.92
CA ASN A 219 -3.39 -17.54 22.03
C ASN A 219 -2.42 -16.36 21.90
N PRO A 220 -2.31 -15.47 22.89
CA PRO A 220 -1.49 -14.26 22.76
C PRO A 220 -0.02 -14.55 22.48
N GLN A 221 0.55 -15.61 23.06
CA GLN A 221 1.95 -15.96 22.84
C GLN A 221 2.16 -16.52 21.43
N ALA A 222 1.35 -17.49 21.01
CA ALA A 222 1.46 -18.06 19.67
C ALA A 222 1.13 -17.03 18.57
N ALA A 223 0.23 -16.07 18.85
CA ALA A 223 -0.09 -15.00 17.91
C ALA A 223 1.08 -14.02 17.72
N LYS A 224 1.87 -13.74 18.77
CA LYS A 224 3.07 -12.91 18.66
C LYS A 224 4.11 -13.50 17.70
N GLU A 225 4.26 -14.82 17.69
CA GLU A 225 5.15 -15.52 16.75
C GLU A 225 4.73 -15.38 15.27
N LEU A 226 3.49 -14.94 15.00
CA LEU A 226 2.99 -14.69 13.65
C LEU A 226 3.18 -13.24 13.20
N LEU A 227 3.61 -12.33 14.07
CA LEU A 227 3.82 -10.94 13.69
C LEU A 227 4.96 -10.86 12.67
N ALA A 228 4.83 -9.94 11.71
CA ALA A 228 5.77 -9.80 10.61
C ALA A 228 6.40 -8.39 10.56
N TYR A 229 7.45 -8.26 9.75
CA TYR A 229 8.23 -7.04 9.59
C TYR A 229 8.77 -6.53 10.94
N GLU A 230 8.58 -5.26 11.28
CA GLU A 230 9.11 -4.68 12.51
C GLU A 230 8.39 -5.17 13.77
N LEU A 231 7.22 -5.80 13.62
CA LEU A 231 6.49 -6.38 14.73
C LEU A 231 6.89 -7.83 15.01
N ALA A 232 7.72 -8.45 14.17
CA ALA A 232 8.18 -9.81 14.39
C ALA A 232 9.00 -9.91 15.70
N PRO A 233 8.94 -11.04 16.42
CA PRO A 233 9.69 -11.21 17.67
C PRO A 233 11.18 -10.89 17.52
N GLY A 234 11.73 -10.10 18.45
CA GLY A 234 13.14 -9.69 18.45
C GLY A 234 13.44 -8.45 17.60
N ARG A 235 12.44 -7.86 16.94
CA ARG A 235 12.56 -6.63 16.13
C ARG A 235 11.96 -5.39 16.80
N GLU A 236 11.69 -5.43 18.10
CA GLU A 236 11.04 -4.35 18.85
C GLU A 236 11.80 -3.02 18.75
N HIS A 237 13.13 -3.07 18.70
CA HIS A 237 13.98 -1.89 18.50
C HIS A 237 13.76 -1.21 17.13
N ILE A 238 13.49 -1.99 16.07
CA ILE A 238 13.16 -1.48 14.73
C ILE A 238 11.80 -0.78 14.76
N HIS A 239 10.81 -1.40 15.39
CA HIS A 239 9.49 -0.79 15.56
C HIS A 239 9.59 0.54 16.33
N GLN A 240 10.35 0.56 17.43
CA GLN A 240 10.55 1.78 18.21
C GLN A 240 11.26 2.88 17.42
N ALA A 241 12.25 2.53 16.59
CA ALA A 241 12.92 3.48 15.72
C ALA A 241 11.94 4.10 14.70
N LEU A 242 11.10 3.28 14.06
CA LEU A 242 10.06 3.76 13.13
C LEU A 242 9.04 4.68 13.83
N VAL A 243 8.60 4.32 15.04
CA VAL A 243 7.72 5.18 15.86
C VAL A 243 8.38 6.51 16.18
N ASN A 244 9.70 6.53 16.37
CA ASN A 244 10.49 7.72 16.64
C ASN A 244 10.88 8.50 15.37
N GLY A 245 10.37 8.11 14.19
CA GLY A 245 10.56 8.84 12.94
C GLY A 245 11.70 8.34 12.05
N ALA A 246 12.37 7.23 12.39
CA ALA A 246 13.34 6.63 11.49
C ALA A 246 12.65 6.16 10.20
N THR A 247 13.31 6.33 9.07
CA THR A 247 12.87 5.83 7.77
C THR A 247 13.39 4.42 7.51
N ARG A 248 12.78 3.71 6.58
CA ARG A 248 13.30 2.41 6.12
C ARG A 248 14.64 2.51 5.40
N ALA A 249 14.93 3.65 4.79
CA ALA A 249 16.22 3.89 4.16
C ALA A 249 17.32 3.99 5.22
N GLU A 250 17.11 4.78 6.28
CA GLU A 250 18.04 4.88 7.41
C GLU A 250 18.25 3.51 8.08
N LEU A 251 17.16 2.80 8.38
CA LEU A 251 17.26 1.47 9.00
C LEU A 251 18.02 0.46 8.11
N ARG A 252 17.87 0.53 6.78
CA ARG A 252 18.67 -0.31 5.86
C ARG A 252 20.14 0.09 5.86
N ALA A 253 20.45 1.38 5.93
CA ALA A 253 21.83 1.87 6.05
C ALA A 253 22.48 1.39 7.36
N ASP A 254 21.71 1.26 8.43
CA ASP A 254 22.12 0.69 9.71
C ASP A 254 22.20 -0.85 9.71
N GLY A 255 21.97 -1.50 8.56
CA GLY A 255 22.10 -2.94 8.37
C GLY A 255 20.83 -3.75 8.66
N TYR A 256 19.68 -3.11 8.92
CA TYR A 256 18.42 -3.82 9.11
C TYR A 256 17.82 -4.28 7.78
N ILE A 257 17.54 -5.58 7.69
CA ILE A 257 16.98 -6.20 6.49
C ILE A 257 15.51 -6.58 6.73
N TRP A 258 14.64 -6.17 5.80
CA TRP A 258 13.27 -6.65 5.70
C TRP A 258 13.32 -7.97 4.93
N GLU A 259 13.10 -9.10 5.62
CA GLU A 259 13.12 -10.42 4.98
C GLU A 259 12.01 -10.51 3.92
N ILE A 260 12.33 -11.18 2.80
CA ILE A 260 11.41 -11.47 1.68
C ILE A 260 10.56 -12.68 2.01
#